data_AF-A0A4P9XUR1-F1
#
_entry.id   AF-A0A4P9XUR1-F1
#
_cell.length_a   1.000
_cell.length_b   1.000
_cell.length_c   1.000
_cell.angle_alpha   90.00
_cell.angle_beta   90.00
_cell.angle_gamma   90.00
#
_symmetry.space_group_name_H-M   'P 1'
#
loop_
_entity.id
_entity.type
_entity.pdbx_description
1 polymer ?
#
loop_
_entity_poly.entity_id
_entity_poly.type
_entity_poly.pdbx_seq_one_letter_code
_entity_poly.pdbx_strand_id
1 'polypeptide(L)'
;GLQCDVSLANSLARRNTLLFKEYADSDPRVRPVLFAIKQWAKARKIGEASNQGGSTINSYTHVLMALAFLQRRGVIPVLQRICCTQGSSSHGTVFTDGQETYFFTGTLPRSSNCETVGELLVEFFRYYAFHFDATQQCVSVRLGGTVLRSAKGWQDNMTSRMLTRDRKPAGLCVEDPFILDRNCAMSAIRHVWRGLRWEYERAFRALVGGHGLNGATENWTRWPSSVYDVLGIY
;
A
#
# COMPACT_ATOMS: atom_id res chain seq x y z
N GLY A 1 12.75 25.25 1.56
CA GLY A 1 11.40 25.61 2.04
C GLY A 1 10.62 24.34 2.29
N LEU A 2 9.79 24.30 3.35
CA LEU A 2 8.91 23.17 3.64
C LEU A 2 7.60 23.35 2.88
N GLN A 3 7.20 22.35 2.10
CA GLN A 3 5.91 22.31 1.41
C GLN A 3 4.89 21.66 2.37
N CYS A 4 3.82 22.37 2.70
CA CYS A 4 2.79 21.93 3.64
C CYS A 4 1.42 21.99 2.95
N ASP A 5 0.73 20.86 2.90
CA ASP A 5 -0.66 20.78 2.45
C ASP A 5 -1.59 20.91 3.67
N VAL A 6 -2.36 22.00 3.74
CA VAL A 6 -3.36 22.22 4.80
C VAL A 6 -4.75 21.97 4.21
N SER A 7 -5.43 20.91 4.66
CA SER A 7 -6.84 20.67 4.34
C SER A 7 -7.72 20.98 5.56
N LEU A 8 -8.62 21.96 5.45
CA LEU A 8 -9.66 22.24 6.44
C LEU A 8 -10.68 21.10 6.43
N ALA A 9 -11.02 20.56 7.61
CA ALA A 9 -12.05 19.53 7.82
C ALA A 9 -11.79 18.09 7.29
N ASN A 10 -10.53 17.65 7.11
CA ASN A 10 -10.27 16.24 6.76
C ASN A 10 -10.19 15.33 7.99
N SER A 11 -11.31 15.20 8.70
CA SER A 11 -11.39 14.40 9.93
C SER A 11 -11.02 12.92 9.68
N LEU A 12 -11.39 12.38 8.51
CA LEU A 12 -10.98 11.05 8.05
C LEU A 12 -9.47 10.93 7.80
N ALA A 13 -8.81 11.94 7.22
CA ALA A 13 -7.35 11.91 7.09
C ALA A 13 -6.65 11.95 8.45
N ARG A 14 -7.21 12.64 9.45
CA ARG A 14 -6.72 12.57 10.82
C ARG A 14 -6.86 11.16 11.39
N ARG A 15 -8.00 10.49 11.19
CA ARG A 15 -8.18 9.07 11.59
C ARG A 15 -7.15 8.16 10.89
N ASN A 16 -6.91 8.33 9.59
CA ASN A 16 -5.88 7.58 8.86
C ASN A 16 -4.47 7.80 9.41
N THR A 17 -4.14 9.04 9.76
CA THR A 17 -2.84 9.39 10.36
C THR A 17 -2.66 8.72 11.71
N LEU A 18 -3.71 8.71 12.54
CA LEU A 18 -3.70 8.01 13.83
C LEU A 18 -3.59 6.49 13.64
N LEU A 19 -4.34 5.89 12.71
CA LEU A 19 -4.24 4.47 12.39
C LEU A 19 -2.81 4.07 12.00
N PHE A 20 -2.17 4.87 11.15
CA PHE A 20 -0.78 4.61 10.74
C PHE A 20 0.22 4.79 11.86
N LYS A 21 -0.04 5.72 12.77
CA LYS A 21 0.77 5.87 13.98
C LYS A 21 0.68 4.62 14.85
N GLU A 22 -0.52 4.11 15.11
CA GLU A 22 -0.70 2.88 15.89
C GLU A 22 -0.02 1.68 15.23
N TYR A 23 -0.10 1.54 13.91
CA TYR A 23 0.66 0.50 13.20
C TYR A 23 2.17 0.70 13.32
N ALA A 24 2.67 1.92 13.16
CA ALA A 24 4.08 2.23 13.27
C ALA A 24 4.65 1.96 14.68
N ASP A 25 3.79 2.06 15.71
CA ASP A 25 4.16 1.81 17.11
C ASP A 25 3.92 0.35 17.53
N SER A 26 3.23 -0.46 16.71
CA SER A 26 2.89 -1.86 17.02
C SER A 26 4.08 -2.83 17.00
N ASP A 27 5.10 -2.59 16.18
CA ASP A 27 6.32 -3.38 16.10
C ASP A 27 7.51 -2.51 15.64
N PRO A 28 8.70 -2.63 16.27
CA PRO A 28 9.85 -1.77 15.97
C PRO A 28 10.34 -1.85 14.52
N ARG A 29 10.03 -2.92 13.79
CA ARG A 29 10.43 -3.11 12.38
C ARG A 29 9.56 -2.32 11.40
N VAL A 30 8.36 -1.92 11.80
CA VAL A 30 7.38 -1.26 10.90
C VAL A 30 7.92 0.06 10.39
N ARG A 31 8.40 0.94 11.29
CA ARG A 31 8.94 2.26 10.91
C ARG A 31 10.11 2.16 9.92
N PRO A 32 11.15 1.34 10.15
CA PRO A 32 12.21 1.10 9.17
C PRO A 32 11.72 0.61 7.81
N VAL A 33 10.81 -0.37 7.78
CA VAL A 33 10.26 -0.92 6.53
C VAL A 33 9.50 0.17 5.75
N LEU A 34 8.59 0.89 6.41
CA LEU A 34 7.84 1.98 5.78
C LEU A 34 8.76 3.09 5.27
N PHE A 35 9.80 3.44 6.03
CA PHE A 35 10.76 4.45 5.63
C PHE A 35 11.54 4.03 4.37
N ALA A 36 12.07 2.81 4.35
CA ALA A 36 12.81 2.27 3.22
C ALA A 36 11.94 2.22 1.94
N ILE A 37 10.69 1.78 2.05
CA ILE A 37 9.74 1.74 0.93
C ILE A 37 9.43 3.16 0.42
N LYS A 38 9.23 4.13 1.32
CA LYS A 38 9.00 5.54 0.92
C LYS A 38 10.22 6.14 0.24
N GLN A 39 11.42 5.88 0.75
CA GLN A 39 12.67 6.35 0.15
C GLN A 39 12.87 5.74 -1.24
N TRP A 40 12.62 4.45 -1.38
CA TRP A 40 12.61 3.75 -2.67
C TRP A 40 11.62 4.38 -3.65
N ALA A 41 10.35 4.54 -3.25
CA ALA A 41 9.32 5.10 -4.12
C ALA A 41 9.66 6.52 -4.58
N LYS A 42 10.26 7.33 -3.69
CA LYS A 42 10.74 8.68 -4.02
C LYS A 42 11.89 8.65 -5.02
N ALA A 43 12.93 7.85 -4.76
CA ALA A 43 14.10 7.75 -5.64
C ALA A 43 13.73 7.25 -7.04
N ARG A 44 12.73 6.36 -7.11
CA ARG A 44 12.22 5.80 -8.36
C ARG A 44 11.14 6.65 -9.06
N LYS A 45 10.76 7.79 -8.49
CA LYS A 45 9.70 8.68 -9.00
C LYS A 45 8.35 7.97 -9.22
N ILE A 46 8.03 7.01 -8.35
CA ILE A 46 6.78 6.23 -8.38
C ILE A 46 5.82 6.59 -7.25
N GLY A 47 6.08 7.72 -6.56
CA GLY A 47 5.29 8.23 -5.44
C GLY A 47 4.49 9.51 -5.72
N GLU A 48 4.49 9.99 -6.97
CA GLU A 48 3.82 11.24 -7.38
C GLU A 48 2.60 10.92 -8.26
N ALA A 49 1.45 11.46 -7.85
CA ALA A 49 0.15 11.13 -8.44
C ALA A 49 -0.48 12.26 -9.29
N SER A 50 0.28 13.27 -9.76
CA SER A 50 -0.31 14.43 -10.45
C SER A 50 0.35 14.88 -11.78
N ASN A 51 -0.55 15.05 -12.76
CA ASN A 51 -0.68 16.02 -13.86
C ASN A 51 0.36 16.18 -14.98
N GLN A 52 1.54 15.55 -14.95
CA GLN A 52 2.49 15.65 -16.08
C GLN A 52 3.01 14.28 -16.52
N GLY A 53 2.10 13.40 -16.95
CA GLY A 53 2.43 12.15 -17.65
C GLY A 53 2.88 10.97 -16.78
N GLY A 54 3.07 11.15 -15.47
CA GLY A 54 3.39 10.06 -14.53
C GLY A 54 2.17 9.61 -13.72
N SER A 55 1.45 8.58 -14.18
CA SER A 55 0.25 8.06 -13.50
C SER A 55 0.57 6.97 -12.46
N THR A 56 1.51 7.20 -11.54
CA THR A 56 1.90 6.18 -10.52
C THR A 56 0.98 6.19 -9.28
N ILE A 57 1.35 5.52 -8.19
CA ILE A 57 0.58 5.53 -6.93
C ILE A 57 1.19 6.51 -5.94
N ASN A 58 0.37 7.13 -5.09
CA ASN A 58 0.89 8.07 -4.10
C ASN A 58 1.56 7.35 -2.91
N SER A 59 2.26 8.12 -2.08
CA SER A 59 2.92 7.62 -0.86
C SER A 59 1.96 6.92 0.11
N TYR A 60 0.71 7.37 0.18
CA TYR A 60 -0.32 6.78 1.04
C TYR A 60 -0.65 5.34 0.61
N THR A 61 -0.81 5.11 -0.69
CA THR A 61 -1.07 3.78 -1.28
C THR A 61 0.09 2.82 -1.06
N HIS A 62 1.34 3.28 -1.21
CA HIS A 62 2.52 2.45 -0.87
C HIS A 62 2.53 2.02 0.60
N VAL A 63 2.17 2.92 1.52
CA VAL A 63 2.09 2.60 2.95
C VAL A 63 1.00 1.56 3.22
N LEU A 64 -0.18 1.68 2.61
CA LEU A 64 -1.23 0.66 2.74
C LEU A 64 -0.79 -0.71 2.23
N MET A 65 -0.10 -0.77 1.09
CA MET A 65 0.47 -2.01 0.55
C MET A 65 1.50 -2.62 1.52
N ALA A 66 2.40 -1.81 2.08
CA ALA A 66 3.38 -2.27 3.06
C ALA A 66 2.72 -2.80 4.34
N LEU A 67 1.74 -2.10 4.89
CA LEU A 67 1.00 -2.53 6.08
C LEU A 67 0.26 -3.84 5.83
N ALA A 68 -0.46 -3.95 4.71
CA ALA A 68 -1.17 -5.17 4.33
C ALA A 68 -0.22 -6.36 4.16
N PHE A 69 0.97 -6.14 3.59
CA PHE A 69 2.01 -7.17 3.52
C PHE A 69 2.49 -7.60 4.92
N LEU A 70 2.79 -6.65 5.81
CA LEU A 70 3.22 -6.95 7.18
C LEU A 70 2.14 -7.70 7.99
N GLN A 71 0.86 -7.40 7.75
CA GLN A 71 -0.25 -8.18 8.31
C GLN A 71 -0.24 -9.63 7.81
N ARG A 72 -0.07 -9.82 6.50
CA ARG A 72 0.03 -11.16 5.90
C ARG A 72 1.21 -11.97 6.43
N ARG A 73 2.33 -11.31 6.78
CA ARG A 73 3.51 -11.93 7.40
C ARG A 73 3.35 -12.20 8.91
N GLY A 74 2.27 -11.74 9.54
CA GLY A 74 2.08 -11.86 10.99
C GLY A 74 2.99 -10.93 11.81
N VAL A 75 3.53 -9.88 11.21
CA VAL A 75 4.35 -8.88 11.92
C VAL A 75 3.45 -7.95 12.73
N ILE A 76 2.30 -7.56 12.17
CA ILE A 76 1.33 -6.66 12.81
C ILE A 76 -0.08 -7.27 12.72
N PRO A 77 -0.96 -7.02 13.70
CA PRO A 77 -2.34 -7.51 13.66
C PRO A 77 -3.24 -6.61 12.79
N VAL A 78 -4.54 -6.94 12.72
CA VAL A 78 -5.55 -6.10 12.08
C VAL A 78 -6.24 -5.24 13.14
N LEU A 79 -5.75 -4.01 13.36
CA LEU A 79 -6.22 -3.14 14.46
C LEU A 79 -7.72 -2.87 14.41
N GLN A 80 -8.30 -2.81 13.22
CA GLN A 80 -9.73 -2.57 13.00
C GLN A 80 -10.61 -3.76 13.39
N ARG A 81 -10.03 -4.92 13.72
CA ARG A 81 -10.75 -6.16 14.07
C ARG A 81 -10.46 -6.66 15.49
N ILE A 82 -9.60 -5.98 16.23
CA ILE A 82 -9.32 -6.35 17.63
C ILE A 82 -10.47 -5.81 18.48
N CYS A 83 -11.28 -6.70 19.05
CA CYS A 83 -12.31 -6.34 20.02
C CYS A 83 -11.71 -6.37 21.43
N CYS A 84 -12.00 -5.36 22.24
CA CYS A 84 -11.65 -5.39 23.67
C CYS A 84 -12.49 -6.47 24.37
N THR A 85 -11.92 -7.64 24.62
CA THR A 85 -12.56 -8.75 25.35
C THR A 85 -12.59 -8.55 26.87
N GLN A 86 -12.65 -7.30 27.35
CA GLN A 86 -12.71 -7.02 28.78
C GLN A 86 -13.88 -6.07 29.11
N GLY A 87 -15.03 -6.67 29.40
CA GLY A 87 -15.94 -6.25 30.48
C GLY A 87 -16.68 -4.90 30.38
N SER A 88 -16.44 -4.07 29.37
CA SER A 88 -17.21 -2.84 29.18
C SER A 88 -18.05 -2.94 27.91
N SER A 89 -19.35 -3.06 28.12
CA SER A 89 -20.41 -3.08 27.12
C SER A 89 -20.49 -1.76 26.35
N SER A 90 -19.58 -1.57 25.41
CA SER A 90 -19.82 -0.78 24.20
C SER A 90 -18.78 -1.18 23.17
N HIS A 91 -19.22 -1.86 22.11
CA HIS A 91 -18.55 -1.75 20.82
C HIS A 91 -18.45 -0.25 20.55
N GLY A 92 -17.28 0.34 20.76
CA GLY A 92 -17.04 1.73 20.42
C GLY A 92 -16.99 1.85 18.90
N THR A 93 -18.12 1.70 18.22
CA THR A 93 -18.24 2.03 16.81
C THR A 93 -18.00 3.54 16.69
N VAL A 94 -16.74 3.91 16.45
CA VAL A 94 -16.34 5.30 16.29
C VAL A 94 -16.68 5.73 14.87
N PHE A 95 -17.73 6.51 14.70
CA PHE A 95 -18.06 7.09 13.40
C PHE A 95 -17.40 8.45 13.21
N THR A 96 -16.95 8.73 12.00
CA THR A 96 -16.36 10.02 11.60
C THR A 96 -16.79 10.28 10.17
N ASP A 97 -17.44 11.41 9.91
CA ASP A 97 -18.04 11.75 8.61
C ASP A 97 -18.89 10.60 8.00
N GLY A 98 -19.67 9.92 8.84
CA GLY A 98 -20.53 8.81 8.44
C GLY A 98 -19.83 7.48 8.13
N GLN A 99 -18.50 7.42 8.25
CA GLN A 99 -17.71 6.19 8.09
C GLN A 99 -17.37 5.59 9.45
N GLU A 100 -17.39 4.25 9.55
CA GLU A 100 -16.86 3.56 10.72
C GLU A 100 -15.33 3.65 10.70
N THR A 101 -14.76 4.24 11.75
CA THR A 101 -13.33 4.51 11.87
C THR A 101 -12.69 3.87 13.09
N TYR A 102 -13.34 2.88 13.70
CA TYR A 102 -12.77 2.18 14.84
C TYR A 102 -11.45 1.49 14.48
N PHE A 103 -10.48 1.57 15.38
CA PHE A 103 -9.30 0.71 15.44
C PHE A 103 -8.81 0.65 16.88
N PHE A 104 -8.23 -0.48 17.26
CA PHE A 104 -7.65 -0.65 18.58
C PHE A 104 -6.46 0.29 18.80
N THR A 105 -6.47 0.96 19.95
CA THR A 105 -5.36 1.78 20.46
C THR A 105 -4.93 1.20 21.79
N GLY A 106 -3.67 0.79 21.93
CA GLY A 106 -3.18 0.18 23.15
C GLY A 106 -2.02 -0.78 22.94
N THR A 107 -1.60 -1.42 24.03
CA THR A 107 -0.48 -2.37 24.00
C THR A 107 -0.88 -3.66 23.30
N LEU A 108 -0.08 -4.06 22.32
CA LEU A 108 -0.24 -5.32 21.59
C LEU A 108 0.79 -6.34 22.09
N PRO A 109 0.48 -7.65 21.99
CA PRO A 109 1.49 -8.68 22.21
C PRO A 109 2.62 -8.55 21.19
N ARG A 110 3.82 -8.99 21.56
CA ARG A 110 4.95 -9.03 20.64
C ARG A 110 4.65 -9.97 19.47
N SER A 111 5.08 -9.57 18.29
CA SER A 111 5.01 -10.43 17.10
C SER A 111 5.80 -11.72 17.31
N SER A 112 5.21 -12.85 16.92
CA SER A 112 5.90 -14.15 16.84
C SER A 112 6.77 -14.29 15.60
N ASN A 113 6.67 -13.35 14.65
CA ASN A 113 7.51 -13.32 13.45
C ASN A 113 8.92 -12.83 13.82
N CYS A 114 9.95 -13.58 13.43
CA CYS A 114 11.36 -13.28 13.73
C CYS A 114 12.15 -12.68 12.55
N GLU A 115 11.51 -12.36 11.42
CA GLU A 115 12.17 -11.77 10.26
C GLU A 115 12.76 -10.39 10.60
N THR A 116 13.99 -10.16 10.17
CA THR A 116 14.65 -8.87 10.23
C THR A 116 14.00 -7.86 9.28
N VAL A 117 14.31 -6.57 9.46
CA VAL A 117 13.88 -5.51 8.52
C VAL A 117 14.34 -5.82 7.09
N GLY A 118 15.55 -6.35 6.91
CA GLY A 118 16.09 -6.69 5.59
C GLY A 118 15.31 -7.82 4.92
N GLU A 119 15.02 -8.89 5.65
CA GLU A 119 14.21 -10.02 5.17
C GLU A 119 12.79 -9.58 4.79
N LEU A 120 12.16 -8.74 5.64
CA LEU A 120 10.84 -8.18 5.35
C LEU A 120 10.84 -7.31 4.09
N LEU A 121 11.91 -6.54 3.85
CA LEU A 121 12.03 -5.75 2.62
C LEU A 121 12.19 -6.64 1.38
N VAL A 122 13.04 -7.67 1.45
CA VAL A 122 13.21 -8.64 0.35
C VAL A 122 11.87 -9.29 0.02
N GLU A 123 11.17 -9.79 1.03
CA GLU A 123 9.89 -10.49 0.84
C GLU A 123 8.77 -9.54 0.41
N PHE A 124 8.78 -8.28 0.83
CA PHE A 124 7.84 -7.26 0.35
C PHE A 124 7.97 -7.05 -1.16
N PHE A 125 9.19 -6.83 -1.65
CA PHE A 125 9.43 -6.62 -3.08
C PHE A 125 9.16 -7.90 -3.88
N ARG A 126 9.57 -9.07 -3.36
CA ARG A 126 9.27 -10.38 -3.97
C ARG A 126 7.76 -10.60 -4.10
N TYR A 127 7.00 -10.32 -3.04
CA TYR A 127 5.56 -10.53 -3.02
C TYR A 127 4.85 -9.73 -4.10
N TYR A 128 5.10 -8.41 -4.16
CA TYR A 128 4.44 -7.56 -5.15
C TYR A 128 4.99 -7.73 -6.58
N ALA A 129 6.21 -8.24 -6.74
CA ALA A 129 6.78 -8.58 -8.04
C ALA A 129 6.22 -9.90 -8.62
N PHE A 130 6.01 -10.93 -7.79
CA PHE A 130 5.79 -12.29 -8.30
C PHE A 130 4.56 -13.01 -7.76
N HIS A 131 4.05 -12.64 -6.58
CA HIS A 131 3.02 -13.42 -5.89
C HIS A 131 1.67 -12.72 -5.83
N PHE A 132 1.66 -11.38 -5.80
CA PHE A 132 0.42 -10.60 -5.78
C PHE A 132 -0.25 -10.58 -7.15
N ASP A 133 -1.47 -11.11 -7.22
CA ASP A 133 -2.28 -11.10 -8.45
C ASP A 133 -3.24 -9.91 -8.43
N ALA A 134 -2.83 -8.78 -9.01
CA ALA A 134 -3.65 -7.57 -9.08
C ALA A 134 -4.94 -7.73 -9.92
N THR A 135 -5.06 -8.79 -10.73
CA THR A 135 -6.29 -9.05 -11.52
C THR A 135 -7.39 -9.66 -10.65
N GLN A 136 -7.01 -10.41 -9.62
CA GLN A 136 -7.94 -11.10 -8.72
C GLN A 136 -7.97 -10.50 -7.32
N GLN A 137 -6.91 -9.84 -6.88
CA GLN A 137 -6.73 -9.42 -5.48
C GLN A 137 -6.78 -7.90 -5.33
N CYS A 138 -7.39 -7.47 -4.22
CA CYS A 138 -7.42 -6.11 -3.72
C CYS A 138 -6.69 -6.08 -2.39
N VAL A 139 -5.78 -5.12 -2.22
CA VAL A 139 -5.10 -4.88 -0.94
C VAL A 139 -6.10 -4.26 0.04
N SER A 140 -6.18 -4.80 1.26
CA SER A 140 -7.05 -4.28 2.32
C SER A 140 -6.36 -4.45 3.67
N VAL A 141 -5.94 -3.33 4.26
CA VAL A 141 -5.39 -3.29 5.62
C VAL A 141 -6.46 -3.64 6.65
N ARG A 142 -7.71 -3.24 6.40
CA ARG A 142 -8.86 -3.54 7.28
C ARG A 142 -9.19 -5.03 7.34
N LEU A 143 -8.92 -5.77 6.26
CA LEU A 143 -9.19 -7.21 6.17
C LEU A 143 -7.94 -8.07 6.35
N GLY A 144 -6.77 -7.47 6.62
CA GLY A 144 -5.56 -8.19 7.01
C GLY A 144 -4.69 -8.69 5.87
N GLY A 145 -4.60 -7.93 4.77
CA GLY A 145 -3.72 -8.26 3.67
C GLY A 145 -4.39 -8.05 2.33
N THR A 146 -4.90 -9.14 1.75
CA THR A 146 -5.54 -9.13 0.43
C THR A 146 -6.86 -9.87 0.44
N VAL A 147 -7.82 -9.35 -0.31
CA VAL A 147 -9.13 -10.00 -0.54
C VAL A 147 -9.41 -10.11 -2.03
N LEU A 148 -10.34 -10.99 -2.41
CA LEU A 148 -10.75 -11.09 -3.80
C LEU A 148 -11.45 -9.81 -4.26
N ARG A 149 -11.10 -9.32 -5.45
CA ARG A 149 -11.76 -8.19 -6.11
C ARG A 149 -13.25 -8.49 -6.34
N SER A 150 -13.59 -9.74 -6.63
CA SER A 150 -14.97 -10.20 -6.77
C SER A 150 -15.82 -9.97 -5.52
N ALA A 151 -15.27 -10.23 -4.33
CA ALA A 151 -15.95 -10.03 -3.05
C ALA A 151 -16.28 -8.54 -2.76
N LYS A 152 -15.60 -7.60 -3.45
CA LYS A 152 -15.86 -6.16 -3.34
C LYS A 152 -16.63 -5.59 -4.55
N GLY A 153 -16.93 -6.40 -5.57
CA GLY A 153 -17.45 -5.90 -6.84
C GLY A 153 -16.44 -5.03 -7.62
N TRP A 154 -15.14 -5.22 -7.36
CA TRP A 154 -14.03 -4.44 -7.94
C TRP A 154 -13.32 -5.21 -9.05
N GLN A 155 -13.98 -6.18 -9.68
CA GLN A 155 -13.41 -7.11 -10.67
C GLN A 155 -12.61 -6.39 -11.78
N ASP A 156 -11.67 -7.08 -12.43
CA ASP A 156 -10.89 -6.52 -13.55
C ASP A 156 -11.64 -6.64 -14.89
N ASN A 157 -12.89 -6.15 -14.95
CA ASN A 157 -13.75 -6.21 -16.12
C ASN A 157 -14.75 -5.03 -16.15
N MET A 158 -15.56 -4.95 -17.20
CA MET A 158 -16.49 -3.83 -17.39
C MET A 158 -17.66 -3.79 -16.40
N THR A 159 -17.90 -4.87 -15.64
CA THR A 159 -18.94 -4.90 -14.60
C THR A 159 -18.42 -4.37 -13.25
N SER A 160 -17.17 -3.92 -13.19
CA SER A 160 -16.54 -3.40 -11.99
C SER A 160 -17.18 -2.10 -11.50
N ARG A 161 -17.32 -1.95 -10.19
CA ARG A 161 -17.61 -0.65 -9.55
C ARG A 161 -16.39 0.28 -9.52
N MET A 162 -15.19 -0.22 -9.84
CA MET A 162 -13.92 0.53 -9.82
C MET A 162 -13.39 0.74 -11.24
N LEU A 163 -14.07 1.63 -11.97
CA LEU A 163 -13.62 2.10 -13.29
C LEU A 163 -12.87 3.42 -13.17
N THR A 164 -11.81 3.56 -13.96
CA THR A 164 -11.05 4.80 -14.12
C THR A 164 -11.90 5.87 -14.82
N ARG A 165 -11.41 7.10 -14.88
CA ARG A 165 -12.09 8.20 -15.61
C ARG A 165 -12.39 7.84 -17.06
N ASP A 166 -11.49 7.08 -17.70
CA ASP A 166 -11.64 6.62 -19.08
C ASP A 166 -12.49 5.34 -19.21
N ARG A 167 -13.26 4.99 -18.19
CA ARG A 167 -14.12 3.80 -18.10
C ARG A 167 -13.38 2.46 -18.29
N LYS A 168 -12.10 2.41 -17.94
CA LYS A 168 -11.30 1.18 -17.93
C LYS A 168 -11.27 0.59 -16.52
N PRO A 169 -11.21 -0.74 -16.35
CA PRO A 169 -11.00 -1.33 -15.04
C PRO A 169 -9.68 -0.85 -14.40
N ALA A 170 -9.68 -0.63 -13.09
CA ALA A 170 -8.47 -0.32 -12.34
C ALA A 170 -7.45 -1.47 -12.45
N GLY A 171 -6.19 -1.14 -12.72
CA GLY A 171 -5.11 -2.12 -12.85
C GLY A 171 -4.58 -2.62 -11.51
N LEU A 172 -4.64 -1.77 -10.49
CA LEU A 172 -4.33 -2.08 -9.10
C LEU A 172 -5.48 -1.62 -8.20
N CYS A 173 -5.83 -2.45 -7.21
CA CYS A 173 -6.85 -2.14 -6.22
C CYS A 173 -6.24 -2.14 -4.81
N VAL A 174 -6.33 -0.99 -4.14
CA VAL A 174 -5.94 -0.80 -2.75
C VAL A 174 -7.10 -0.10 -2.04
N GLU A 175 -7.78 -0.81 -1.13
CA GLU A 175 -8.90 -0.29 -0.35
C GLU A 175 -8.43 0.75 0.67
N ASP A 176 -9.13 1.89 0.75
CA ASP A 176 -8.97 2.81 1.88
C ASP A 176 -9.54 2.15 3.16
N PRO A 177 -8.83 2.21 4.30
CA PRO A 177 -9.24 1.51 5.52
C PRO A 177 -10.55 2.04 6.13
N PHE A 178 -10.99 3.26 5.79
CA PHE A 178 -12.24 3.83 6.30
C PHE A 178 -13.26 4.12 5.18
N ILE A 179 -12.82 4.56 4.00
CA ILE A 179 -13.71 4.81 2.85
C ILE A 179 -13.76 3.56 1.97
N LEU A 180 -14.62 2.60 2.30
CA LEU A 180 -14.55 1.23 1.73
C LEU A 180 -14.85 1.12 0.23
N ASP A 181 -15.46 2.16 -0.34
CA ASP A 181 -15.73 2.33 -1.77
C ASP A 181 -14.64 3.15 -2.50
N ARG A 182 -13.54 3.49 -1.82
CA ARG A 182 -12.41 4.22 -2.41
C ARG A 182 -11.26 3.28 -2.71
N ASN A 183 -10.86 3.22 -3.98
CA ASN A 183 -9.58 2.66 -4.38
C ASN A 183 -8.48 3.74 -4.34
N CYS A 184 -7.46 3.56 -3.51
CA CYS A 184 -6.32 4.49 -3.39
C CYS A 184 -5.35 4.41 -4.58
N ALA A 185 -5.48 3.38 -5.42
CA ALA A 185 -4.65 3.13 -6.58
C ALA A 185 -5.37 3.43 -7.92
N MET A 186 -6.39 4.30 -7.94
CA MET A 186 -7.17 4.60 -9.16
C MET A 186 -6.35 5.10 -10.35
N SER A 187 -5.20 5.74 -10.12
CA SER A 187 -4.27 6.18 -11.16
C SER A 187 -3.48 5.03 -11.79
N ALA A 188 -3.30 3.92 -11.06
CA ALA A 188 -2.57 2.75 -11.53
C ALA A 188 -3.45 1.86 -12.40
N ILE A 189 -3.66 2.30 -13.64
CA ILE A 189 -4.24 1.48 -14.71
C ILE A 189 -3.35 0.27 -15.01
N ARG A 190 -3.87 -0.73 -15.73
CA ARG A 190 -3.15 -2.00 -15.98
C ARG A 190 -1.72 -1.81 -16.47
N HIS A 191 -1.53 -0.87 -17.39
CA HIS A 191 -0.23 -0.53 -17.95
C HIS A 191 0.75 0.00 -16.90
N VAL A 192 0.31 0.97 -16.10
CA VAL A 192 1.09 1.52 -14.99
C VAL A 192 1.44 0.42 -13.99
N TRP A 193 0.49 -0.44 -13.64
CA TRP A 193 0.76 -1.54 -12.71
C TRP A 193 1.85 -2.48 -13.21
N ARG A 194 1.89 -2.78 -14.52
CA ARG A 194 2.99 -3.57 -15.11
C ARG A 194 4.34 -2.91 -14.88
N GLY A 195 4.45 -1.60 -15.15
CA GLY A 195 5.66 -0.84 -14.88
C GLY A 195 6.04 -0.80 -13.40
N LEU A 196 5.06 -0.59 -12.51
CA LEU A 196 5.28 -0.64 -11.06
C LEU A 196 5.81 -2.01 -10.63
N ARG A 197 5.17 -3.10 -11.07
CA ARG A 197 5.58 -4.49 -10.78
C ARG A 197 7.03 -4.74 -11.16
N TRP A 198 7.50 -4.15 -12.27
CA TRP A 198 8.90 -4.26 -12.67
C TRP A 198 9.84 -3.48 -11.77
N GLU A 199 9.44 -2.31 -11.27
CA GLU A 199 10.22 -1.62 -10.24
C GLU A 199 10.29 -2.42 -8.94
N TYR A 200 9.21 -3.13 -8.55
CA TYR A 200 9.26 -4.07 -7.42
C TYR A 200 10.25 -5.21 -7.69
N GLU A 201 10.21 -5.81 -8.87
CA GLU A 201 11.15 -6.87 -9.28
C GLU A 201 12.60 -6.38 -9.29
N ARG A 202 12.84 -5.19 -9.85
CA ARG A 202 14.18 -4.58 -9.90
C ARG A 202 14.71 -4.32 -8.49
N ALA A 203 13.88 -3.80 -7.58
CA ALA A 203 14.25 -3.58 -6.20
C ALA A 203 14.57 -4.90 -5.47
N PHE A 204 13.75 -5.94 -5.69
CA PHE A 204 14.03 -7.28 -5.20
C PHE A 204 15.40 -7.78 -5.68
N ARG A 205 15.67 -7.71 -6.99
CA ARG A 205 16.95 -8.12 -7.59
C ARG A 205 18.14 -7.35 -7.01
N ALA A 206 17.99 -6.05 -6.76
CA ALA A 206 19.04 -5.25 -6.14
C ALA A 206 19.36 -5.69 -4.71
N LEU A 207 18.33 -6.02 -3.91
CA LEU A 207 18.51 -6.50 -2.54
C LEU A 207 19.20 -7.86 -2.50
N VAL A 208 18.75 -8.82 -3.32
CA VAL A 208 19.33 -10.18 -3.33
C VAL A 208 20.68 -10.25 -4.06
N GLY A 209 20.95 -9.31 -4.97
CA GLY A 209 22.22 -9.19 -5.69
C GLY A 209 23.35 -8.52 -4.91
N GLY A 210 23.15 -8.20 -3.63
CA GLY A 210 24.18 -7.59 -2.77
C GLY A 210 24.33 -6.08 -2.91
N HIS A 211 23.51 -5.41 -3.73
CA HIS A 211 23.51 -3.95 -3.84
C HIS A 211 22.72 -3.26 -2.70
N GLY A 212 21.97 -4.05 -1.92
CA GLY A 212 21.26 -3.59 -0.73
C GLY A 212 20.23 -2.50 -1.03
N LEU A 213 19.85 -1.75 0.02
CA LEU A 213 18.87 -0.67 -0.13
C LEU A 213 19.37 0.42 -1.09
N ASN A 214 20.69 0.67 -1.14
CA ASN A 214 21.29 1.65 -2.06
C ASN A 214 20.95 1.33 -3.52
N GLY A 215 21.17 0.08 -3.95
CA GLY A 215 20.80 -0.38 -5.29
C GLY A 215 19.29 -0.36 -5.55
N ALA A 216 18.49 -0.68 -4.54
CA ALA A 216 17.04 -0.55 -4.65
C ALA A 216 16.64 0.93 -4.86
N THR A 217 17.29 1.88 -4.17
CA THR A 217 17.02 3.32 -4.19
C THR A 217 17.82 4.12 -5.22
N GLU A 218 18.43 3.47 -6.22
CA GLU A 218 19.10 4.20 -7.30
C GLU A 218 18.13 5.18 -7.98
N ASN A 219 18.61 6.37 -8.33
CA ASN A 219 17.76 7.38 -8.96
C ASN A 219 17.18 6.85 -10.28
N TRP A 220 15.90 7.14 -10.52
CA TRP A 220 15.28 6.77 -11.79
C TRP A 220 15.93 7.50 -12.96
N THR A 221 16.28 6.73 -13.99
CA THR A 221 16.81 7.20 -15.26
C THR A 221 15.87 6.73 -16.37
N ARG A 222 15.56 7.62 -17.33
CA ARG A 222 14.78 7.26 -18.51
C ARG A 222 15.57 6.27 -19.35
N TRP A 223 14.96 5.15 -19.74
CA TRP A 223 15.57 4.24 -20.69
C TRP A 223 15.47 4.76 -22.13
N PRO A 224 16.33 4.27 -23.05
CA PRO A 224 16.12 4.46 -24.48
C PRO A 224 14.75 3.92 -24.91
N SER A 225 14.07 4.58 -25.85
CA SER A 225 12.74 4.18 -26.34
C SER A 225 12.69 2.72 -26.83
N SER A 226 13.78 2.22 -27.41
CA SER A 226 13.89 0.83 -27.87
C SER A 226 13.71 -0.19 -26.75
N VAL A 227 14.13 0.13 -25.52
CA VAL A 227 13.97 -0.75 -24.36
C VAL A 227 12.50 -0.83 -23.98
N TYR A 228 11.80 0.30 -23.98
CA TYR A 228 10.36 0.38 -23.73
C TYR A 228 9.53 -0.40 -24.77
N ASP A 229 9.90 -0.31 -26.05
CA ASP A 229 9.24 -1.01 -27.15
C ASP A 229 9.38 -2.54 -27.03
N VAL A 230 10.60 -3.04 -26.79
CA VAL A 230 10.86 -4.49 -26.58
C VAL A 230 10.06 -5.03 -25.40
N LEU A 231 9.90 -4.21 -24.38
CA LEU A 231 9.28 -4.55 -23.12
C LEU A 231 7.75 -4.35 -23.13
N GLY A 232 7.20 -3.71 -24.17
CA GLY A 232 5.79 -3.37 -24.26
C GLY A 232 5.33 -2.39 -23.18
N ILE A 233 6.22 -1.50 -22.73
CA ILE A 233 5.97 -0.48 -21.70
C ILE A 233 6.04 0.91 -22.32
N TYR A 234 4.90 1.56 -22.56
CA TYR A 234 4.79 2.92 -23.11
C TYR A 234 4.65 4.03 -22.05
#